data_AF-A0A9X2EEF1-F1
#
_entry.id   AF-A0A9X2EEF1-F1
#
_cell.length_a   1.000
_cell.length_b   1.000
_cell.length_c   1.000
_cell.angle_alpha   90.00
_cell.angle_beta   90.00
_cell.angle_gamma   90.00
#
_symmetry.space_group_name_H-M   'P 1'
#
loop_
_entity.id
_entity.type
_entity.pdbx_description
1 polymer ?
#
loop_
_entity_poly.entity_id
_entity_poly.type
_entity_poly.pdbx_seq_one_letter_code
_entity_poly.pdbx_strand_id
1 'polypeptide(L)'
;MARIINSPTSIRFATGAAALGVAATVTALAAPQAAATVTALEVAPGLSLGSHKYGTGCSYTVTARVDDNTKTVYFFEQGQGPSGFADAKPSNGVATATWTPSSTKITYIYALQPGATTVVSAAVDVGTGINLGSACVAN
;
A
#
# COMPACT_ATOMS: atom_id res chain seq x y z
N MET A 1 -6.11 41.24 82.21
CA MET A 1 -5.74 42.67 82.28
C MET A 1 -5.19 43.09 80.93
N ALA A 2 -5.62 44.24 80.42
CA ALA A 2 -5.54 44.69 79.04
C ALA A 2 -4.20 45.34 78.61
N ARG A 3 -3.88 45.28 77.31
CA ARG A 3 -3.45 46.37 76.38
C ARG A 3 -2.95 45.71 75.08
N ILE A 4 -3.59 45.86 73.91
CA ILE A 4 -3.79 47.05 73.04
C ILE A 4 -2.49 47.63 72.45
N ILE A 5 -2.13 47.13 71.26
CA ILE A 5 -1.96 47.81 69.95
C ILE A 5 -0.96 48.99 69.83
N ASN A 6 0.10 48.82 69.03
CA ASN A 6 0.34 49.39 67.67
C ASN A 6 1.82 49.71 67.39
N SER A 7 2.33 49.34 66.20
CA SER A 7 2.99 50.31 65.32
C SER A 7 3.04 49.80 63.87
N PRO A 8 2.55 50.58 62.89
CA PRO A 8 2.57 50.24 61.47
C PRO A 8 3.79 50.87 60.79
N THR A 9 4.59 50.08 60.08
CA THR A 9 5.59 50.65 59.16
C THR A 9 5.76 49.81 57.90
N SER A 10 4.97 50.18 56.90
CA SER A 10 5.38 50.40 55.50
C SER A 10 6.27 49.37 54.78
N ILE A 11 5.59 48.55 53.98
CA ILE A 11 5.84 48.22 52.56
C ILE A 11 7.25 48.57 52.03
N ARG A 12 8.05 47.55 51.63
CA ARG A 12 8.84 47.56 50.39
C ARG A 12 9.00 46.16 49.78
N PHE A 13 8.58 46.09 48.51
CA PHE A 13 8.86 45.15 47.42
C PHE A 13 10.01 44.15 47.57
N ALA A 14 9.74 42.87 47.26
CA ALA A 14 10.56 42.07 46.36
C ALA A 14 9.85 40.75 45.99
N THR A 15 9.43 40.69 44.72
CA THR A 15 9.36 39.51 43.85
C THR A 15 9.95 38.20 44.40
N GLY A 16 9.10 37.17 44.54
CA GLY A 16 9.50 35.78 44.79
C GLY A 16 8.69 34.82 43.92
N ALA A 17 9.19 34.60 42.70
CA ALA A 17 8.91 33.54 41.73
C ALA A 17 7.57 32.77 41.79
N ALA A 18 6.73 33.01 40.78
CA ALA A 18 5.71 32.07 40.34
C ALA A 18 6.35 30.72 39.96
N ALA A 19 6.04 29.64 40.68
CA ALA A 19 6.36 28.29 40.25
C ALA A 19 5.36 27.86 39.15
N LEU A 20 5.65 28.25 37.90
CA LEU A 20 4.99 27.69 36.73
C LEU A 20 5.54 26.27 36.52
N GLY A 21 4.77 25.27 36.94
CA GLY A 21 5.04 23.87 36.61
C GLY A 21 5.08 23.69 35.10
N VAL A 22 6.24 23.33 34.55
CA VAL A 22 6.41 23.01 33.14
C VAL A 22 5.68 21.71 32.87
N ALA A 23 4.50 21.78 32.23
CA ALA A 23 3.84 20.61 31.68
C ALA A 23 4.63 20.15 30.44
N ALA A 24 5.45 19.11 30.61
CA ALA A 24 6.12 18.47 29.49
C ALA A 24 5.09 17.67 28.66
N THR A 25 4.55 18.28 27.60
CA THR A 25 3.76 17.57 26.61
C THR A 25 4.71 16.75 25.72
N VAL A 26 4.84 15.46 26.00
CA VAL A 26 5.53 14.53 25.09
C VAL A 26 4.60 14.29 23.91
N THR A 27 4.73 15.09 22.85
CA THR A 27 4.10 14.80 21.57
C THR A 27 4.89 13.66 20.92
N ALA A 28 4.47 12.42 21.16
CA ALA A 28 4.93 11.30 20.36
C ALA A 28 4.39 11.49 18.93
N LEU A 29 5.24 12.03 18.03
CA LEU A 29 4.98 11.97 16.60
C LEU A 29 5.01 10.49 16.19
N ALA A 30 3.84 9.86 16.12
CA ALA A 30 3.71 8.61 15.39
C ALA A 30 4.05 8.93 13.92
N ALA A 31 5.28 8.61 13.51
CA ALA A 31 5.66 8.68 12.11
C ALA A 31 4.68 7.80 11.31
N PRO A 32 4.18 8.25 10.15
CA PRO A 32 3.43 7.38 9.27
C PRO A 32 4.27 6.14 9.00
N GLN A 33 3.78 4.96 9.37
CA GLN A 33 4.37 3.73 8.90
C GLN A 33 4.16 3.75 7.38
N ALA A 34 5.24 3.91 6.62
CA ALA A 34 5.21 3.76 5.17
C ALA A 34 4.77 2.32 4.87
N ALA A 35 3.47 2.11 4.69
CA ALA A 35 2.92 0.85 4.26
C ALA A 35 3.39 0.65 2.83
N ALA A 36 4.24 -0.36 2.59
CA ALA A 36 4.63 -0.74 1.24
C ALA A 36 3.37 -1.09 0.45
N THR A 37 3.09 -0.30 -0.57
CA THR A 37 1.80 -0.32 -1.23
C THR A 37 2.02 -0.43 -2.72
N VAL A 38 1.38 -1.44 -3.31
CA VAL A 38 1.13 -1.43 -4.75
C VAL A 38 0.19 -0.26 -5.01
N THR A 39 0.58 0.65 -5.90
CA THR A 39 -0.18 1.86 -6.23
C THR A 39 -0.98 1.73 -7.51
N ALA A 40 -0.55 0.85 -8.42
CA ALA A 40 -1.27 0.54 -9.65
C ALA A 40 -0.95 -0.88 -10.14
N LEU A 41 -1.89 -1.49 -10.86
CA LEU A 41 -1.74 -2.80 -11.47
C LEU A 41 -2.34 -2.78 -12.89
N GLU A 42 -1.55 -3.23 -13.85
CA GLU A 42 -1.92 -3.25 -15.27
C GLU A 42 -1.58 -4.62 -15.87
N VAL A 43 -2.42 -5.10 -16.80
CA VAL A 43 -2.20 -6.34 -17.55
C VAL A 43 -2.21 -6.01 -19.04
N ALA A 44 -1.09 -6.20 -19.73
CA ALA A 44 -0.97 -5.88 -21.15
C ALA A 44 -1.59 -7.01 -22.00
N PRO A 45 -2.66 -6.75 -22.78
CA PRO A 45 -3.37 -7.79 -23.55
C PRO A 45 -2.62 -8.26 -24.82
N GLY A 46 -1.53 -7.60 -25.21
CA GLY A 46 -0.85 -7.89 -26.49
C GLY A 46 -1.80 -7.69 -27.68
N LEU A 47 -1.55 -8.41 -28.78
CA LEU A 47 -2.47 -8.47 -29.92
C LEU A 47 -3.52 -9.55 -29.64
N SER A 48 -4.73 -9.13 -29.25
CA SER A 48 -5.88 -10.03 -29.07
C SER A 48 -6.84 -9.98 -30.26
N LEU A 49 -7.28 -11.14 -30.72
CA LEU A 49 -8.29 -11.34 -31.74
C LEU A 49 -9.49 -12.09 -31.14
N GLY A 50 -10.69 -11.52 -31.17
CA GLY A 50 -11.89 -12.18 -30.63
C GLY A 50 -12.70 -11.26 -29.71
N SER A 51 -13.61 -11.85 -28.93
CA SER A 51 -14.49 -11.13 -28.02
C SER A 51 -13.84 -10.79 -26.68
N HIS A 52 -12.80 -11.54 -26.29
CA HIS A 52 -12.11 -11.37 -25.01
C HIS A 52 -10.73 -10.73 -25.16
N LYS A 53 -10.26 -10.07 -24.11
CA LYS A 53 -8.93 -9.42 -24.10
C LYS A 53 -7.80 -10.40 -23.82
N TYR A 54 -8.09 -11.45 -23.06
CA TYR A 54 -7.12 -12.45 -22.63
C TYR A 54 -7.66 -13.84 -22.92
N GLY A 55 -6.77 -14.78 -23.21
CA GLY A 55 -7.09 -16.16 -23.55
C GLY A 55 -6.26 -17.14 -22.71
N THR A 56 -6.88 -18.21 -22.24
CA THR A 56 -6.16 -19.32 -21.59
C THR A 56 -5.07 -19.88 -22.52
N GLY A 57 -3.87 -20.16 -22.00
CA GLY A 57 -2.74 -20.67 -22.80
C GLY A 57 -1.93 -19.60 -23.54
N CYS A 58 -2.33 -18.33 -23.45
CA CYS A 58 -1.54 -17.18 -23.87
C CYS A 58 -0.87 -16.52 -22.67
N SER A 59 0.31 -15.92 -22.87
CA SER A 59 1.07 -15.25 -21.80
C SER A 59 1.00 -13.73 -21.96
N TYR A 60 0.83 -13.05 -20.83
CA TYR A 60 0.63 -11.61 -20.74
C TYR A 60 1.58 -10.99 -19.73
N THR A 61 1.98 -9.75 -19.96
CA THR A 61 2.81 -9.00 -19.01
C THR A 61 1.91 -8.30 -17.99
N VAL A 62 2.18 -8.54 -16.72
CA VAL A 62 1.56 -7.86 -15.58
C VAL A 62 2.57 -6.90 -14.99
N THR A 63 2.16 -5.65 -14.80
CA THR A 63 3.00 -4.58 -14.27
C THR A 63 2.36 -4.01 -13.01
N ALA A 64 3.07 -4.10 -11.90
CA ALA A 64 2.71 -3.43 -10.64
C ALA A 64 3.62 -2.23 -10.43
N ARG A 65 3.03 -1.09 -10.08
CA ARG A 65 3.76 0.09 -9.58
C ARG A 65 3.72 0.10 -8.07
N VAL A 66 4.82 0.46 -7.43
CA VAL A 66 4.98 0.47 -5.96
C VAL A 66 5.65 1.76 -5.49
N ASP A 67 5.44 2.09 -4.23
CA ASP A 67 6.16 3.17 -3.52
C ASP A 67 7.38 2.65 -2.73
N ASP A 68 7.40 1.37 -2.37
CA ASP A 68 8.50 0.73 -1.66
C ASP A 68 9.23 -0.27 -2.56
N ASN A 69 10.43 0.10 -3.00
CA ASN A 69 11.27 -0.78 -3.80
C ASN A 69 11.91 -1.92 -3.01
N THR A 70 11.89 -1.91 -1.68
CA THR A 70 12.62 -2.88 -0.85
C THR A 70 11.88 -4.20 -0.65
N LYS A 71 10.56 -4.24 -0.90
CA LYS A 71 9.73 -5.43 -0.69
C LYS A 71 9.31 -6.10 -1.99
N THR A 72 9.30 -7.43 -1.98
CA THR A 72 8.80 -8.24 -3.10
C THR A 72 7.29 -8.03 -3.30
N VAL A 73 6.87 -7.95 -4.56
CA VAL A 73 5.46 -7.97 -4.96
C VAL A 73 5.07 -9.40 -5.29
N TYR A 74 3.93 -9.84 -4.75
CA TYR A 74 3.33 -11.13 -5.06
C TYR A 74 2.10 -10.93 -5.93
N PHE A 75 1.97 -11.73 -6.99
CA PHE A 75 0.89 -11.64 -7.96
C PHE A 75 -0.01 -12.87 -7.92
N PHE A 76 -1.33 -12.66 -7.91
CA PHE A 76 -2.33 -13.72 -7.73
C PHE A 76 -3.45 -13.62 -8.75
N GLU A 77 -3.98 -14.76 -9.15
CA GLU A 77 -5.31 -14.82 -9.74
C GLU A 77 -6.40 -14.85 -8.66
N GLN A 78 -7.61 -14.45 -9.04
CA GLN A 78 -8.80 -14.62 -8.19
C GLN A 78 -9.01 -16.09 -7.80
N GLY A 79 -9.16 -16.32 -6.50
CA GLY A 79 -9.39 -17.66 -5.96
C GLY A 79 -8.12 -18.52 -5.87
N GLN A 80 -6.96 -17.99 -6.24
CA GLN A 80 -5.68 -18.68 -6.06
C GLN A 80 -5.30 -18.71 -4.57
N GLY A 81 -4.82 -19.87 -4.10
CA GLY A 81 -4.37 -20.09 -2.72
C GLY A 81 -3.06 -19.36 -2.37
N PRO A 82 -2.36 -19.75 -1.28
CA PRO A 82 -1.32 -18.91 -0.67
C PRO A 82 -0.12 -18.63 -1.59
N SER A 83 0.09 -19.48 -2.60
CA SER A 83 1.05 -19.28 -3.68
C SER A 83 0.37 -18.59 -4.85
N GLY A 84 0.79 -17.35 -5.13
CA GLY A 84 0.48 -16.64 -6.36
C GLY A 84 1.11 -17.29 -7.59
N PHE A 85 0.85 -16.76 -8.79
CA PHE A 85 1.46 -17.27 -10.02
C PHE A 85 2.90 -16.76 -10.23
N ALA A 86 3.26 -15.66 -9.57
CA ALA A 86 4.60 -15.07 -9.65
C ALA A 86 4.90 -14.16 -8.46
N ASP A 87 6.18 -13.89 -8.27
CA ASP A 87 6.70 -12.84 -7.41
C ASP A 87 7.81 -12.09 -8.14
N ALA A 88 7.94 -10.79 -7.85
CA ALA A 88 9.00 -9.97 -8.45
C ALA A 88 9.46 -8.87 -7.48
N LYS A 89 10.77 -8.68 -7.41
CA LYS A 89 11.37 -7.56 -6.70
C LYS A 89 11.25 -6.30 -7.55
N PRO A 90 10.66 -5.21 -7.04
CA PRO A 90 10.59 -3.97 -7.79
C PRO A 90 11.97 -3.37 -8.08
N SER A 91 12.08 -2.75 -9.26
CA SER A 91 13.19 -1.90 -9.66
C SER A 91 12.63 -0.58 -10.18
N ASN A 92 13.15 0.55 -9.68
CA ASN A 92 12.68 1.89 -10.04
C ASN A 92 11.15 2.09 -9.91
N GLY A 93 10.54 1.51 -8.88
CA GLY A 93 9.12 1.60 -8.56
C GLY A 93 8.24 0.63 -9.35
N VAL A 94 8.82 -0.33 -10.08
CA VAL A 94 8.09 -1.23 -10.98
C VAL A 94 8.48 -2.68 -10.73
N ALA A 95 7.48 -3.55 -10.55
CA ALA A 95 7.62 -5.00 -10.55
C ALA A 95 6.83 -5.58 -11.73
N THR A 96 7.44 -6.52 -12.45
CA THR A 96 6.85 -7.12 -13.65
C THR A 96 6.82 -8.63 -13.52
N ALA A 97 5.72 -9.24 -13.97
CA ALA A 97 5.55 -10.69 -14.01
C ALA A 97 4.90 -11.13 -15.33
N THR A 98 5.05 -12.41 -15.67
CA THR A 98 4.33 -13.05 -16.77
C THR A 98 3.16 -13.84 -16.20
N TRP A 99 1.98 -13.63 -16.76
CA TRP A 99 0.75 -14.31 -16.38
C TRP A 99 0.20 -15.10 -17.55
N THR A 100 -0.13 -16.37 -17.32
CA THR A 100 -0.90 -17.20 -18.25
C THR A 100 -2.19 -17.59 -17.53
N PRO A 101 -3.38 -17.19 -18.04
CA PRO A 101 -4.63 -17.46 -17.35
C PRO A 101 -4.83 -18.95 -17.10
N SER A 102 -5.06 -19.34 -15.84
CA SER A 102 -5.28 -20.74 -15.48
C SER A 102 -6.69 -21.23 -15.85
N SER A 103 -7.64 -20.30 -15.97
CA SER A 103 -9.05 -20.59 -16.25
C SER A 103 -9.75 -19.38 -16.88
N THR A 104 -10.82 -19.63 -17.63
CA THR A 104 -11.75 -18.61 -18.14
C THR A 104 -12.60 -17.97 -17.04
N LYS A 105 -12.58 -18.53 -15.82
CA LYS A 105 -13.35 -18.00 -14.69
C LYS A 105 -12.63 -16.86 -13.95
N ILE A 106 -11.38 -16.58 -14.29
CA ILE A 106 -10.60 -15.52 -13.63
C ILE A 106 -11.13 -14.16 -14.09
N THR A 107 -11.56 -13.34 -13.13
CA THR A 107 -12.05 -11.97 -13.40
C THR A 107 -11.15 -10.87 -12.85
N TYR A 108 -10.20 -11.23 -11.97
CA TYR A 108 -9.26 -10.28 -11.36
C TYR A 108 -7.87 -10.87 -11.20
N ILE A 109 -6.87 -10.02 -11.40
CA ILE A 109 -5.49 -10.21 -10.97
C ILE A 109 -5.22 -9.29 -9.79
N TYR A 110 -4.48 -9.76 -8.80
CA TYR A 110 -4.12 -9.01 -7.60
C TYR A 110 -2.61 -8.88 -7.49
N ALA A 111 -2.16 -7.79 -6.88
CA ALA A 111 -0.79 -7.60 -6.46
C ALA A 111 -0.73 -7.04 -5.05
N LEU A 112 0.21 -7.53 -4.23
CA LEU A 112 0.41 -7.07 -2.86
C LEU A 112 1.89 -7.11 -2.45
N GLN A 113 2.26 -6.21 -1.53
CA GLN A 113 3.53 -6.26 -0.81
C GLN A 113 3.30 -6.63 0.67
N PRO A 114 4.27 -7.27 1.34
CA PRO A 114 4.18 -7.58 2.77
C PRO A 114 3.93 -6.34 3.63
N GLY A 115 2.91 -6.43 4.48
CA GLY A 115 2.49 -5.35 5.37
C GLY A 115 1.61 -4.27 4.71
N ALA A 116 1.21 -4.46 3.44
CA ALA A 116 0.19 -3.63 2.81
C ALA A 116 -1.16 -3.83 3.53
N THR A 117 -1.90 -2.75 3.74
CA THR A 117 -3.27 -2.78 4.28
C THR A 117 -4.33 -2.85 3.18
N THR A 118 -3.93 -2.65 1.92
CA THR A 118 -4.80 -2.61 0.75
C THR A 118 -4.25 -3.55 -0.32
N VAL A 119 -5.15 -4.28 -0.99
CA VAL A 119 -4.82 -5.10 -2.16
C VAL A 119 -5.28 -4.36 -3.42
N VAL A 120 -4.39 -4.22 -4.39
CA VAL A 120 -4.73 -3.63 -5.70
C VAL A 120 -5.08 -4.74 -6.67
N SER A 121 -6.13 -4.52 -7.46
CA SER A 121 -6.60 -5.46 -8.47
C SER A 121 -6.75 -4.84 -9.85
N ALA A 122 -6.64 -5.68 -10.87
CA ALA A 122 -6.91 -5.36 -12.26
C ALA A 122 -7.98 -6.34 -12.77
N ALA A 123 -9.07 -5.81 -13.33
CA ALA A 123 -10.10 -6.63 -13.95
C ALA A 123 -9.57 -7.24 -15.26
N VAL A 124 -9.84 -8.52 -15.45
CA VAL A 124 -9.47 -9.26 -16.66
C VAL A 124 -10.70 -9.97 -17.21
N ASP A 125 -10.78 -10.02 -18.53
CA ASP A 125 -11.81 -10.73 -19.27
C ASP A 125 -11.16 -11.86 -20.06
N VAL A 126 -11.35 -13.09 -19.59
CA VAL A 126 -10.61 -14.27 -20.04
C VAL A 126 -11.52 -15.22 -20.80
N GLY A 127 -11.24 -15.38 -22.10
CA GLY A 127 -11.84 -16.42 -22.94
C GLY A 127 -10.94 -17.64 -23.09
N THR A 128 -11.38 -18.57 -23.93
CA THR A 128 -10.56 -19.69 -24.40
C THR A 128 -9.54 -19.17 -25.40
N GLY A 129 -8.26 -19.38 -25.12
CA GLY A 129 -7.16 -18.86 -25.92
C GLY A 129 -6.58 -19.86 -26.92
N ILE A 130 -6.18 -19.37 -28.09
CA ILE A 130 -5.24 -20.03 -29.01
C ILE A 130 -4.02 -19.14 -29.17
N ASN A 131 -2.86 -19.64 -28.75
CA ASN A 131 -1.59 -18.94 -28.84
C ASN A 131 -1.04 -19.04 -30.27
N LEU A 132 -0.89 -17.89 -30.94
CA LEU A 132 -0.35 -17.78 -32.29
C LEU A 132 1.07 -17.18 -32.29
N GLY A 133 1.77 -17.24 -31.16
CA GLY A 133 3.07 -16.60 -30.95
C GLY A 133 2.91 -15.14 -30.52
N SER A 134 2.91 -14.21 -31.48
CA SER A 134 2.81 -12.76 -31.20
C SER A 134 1.37 -12.27 -30.96
N ALA A 135 0.38 -13.13 -31.20
CA ALA A 135 -1.04 -12.83 -31.01
C ALA A 135 -1.72 -13.95 -30.21
N CYS A 136 -2.84 -13.60 -29.61
CA CYS A 136 -3.76 -14.55 -28.99
C CYS A 136 -5.14 -14.41 -29.63
N VAL A 137 -5.75 -15.53 -30.01
CA VAL A 137 -7.19 -15.53 -30.30
C VAL A 137 -7.92 -15.88 -29.01
N ALA A 138 -8.83 -15.03 -28.53
CA ALA A 138 -9.55 -15.23 -27.28
C ALA A 138 -11.07 -15.13 -27.49
N ASN A 139 -11.76 -16.27 -27.33
CA ASN A 139 -13.20 -16.43 -27.62
C ASN A 139 -13.96 -17.12 -26.49
#